data_AF-A0A1Q3THK7-F1
#
_entry.id   AF-A0A1Q3THK7-F1
#
_cell.length_a   1.000
_cell.length_b   1.000
_cell.length_c   1.000
_cell.angle_alpha   90.00
_cell.angle_beta   90.00
_cell.angle_gamma   90.00
#
_symmetry.space_group_name_H-M   'P 1'
#
loop_
_entity.id
_entity.type
_entity.pdbx_description
1 polymer ?
#
loop_
_entity_poly.entity_id
_entity_poly.type
_entity_poly.pdbx_seq_one_letter_code
_entity_poly.pdbx_strand_id
1 'polypeptide(L)'
;MVHLKESGLFANLFFLWSNFFLEWQVNLYPMKRKYSIHLLVSIIAAVLIALFVYTALSKAMQLHRFQISLRSSPWLRPFSRQLAWGVPAVELLLAAGLLILRFREKALFLSGILLFCFTGYIGGMLLFARKLPCGCGGIIEALSWQQHLVLNMVLTFLAFFGWYAERKYKGTVAIEPGQASANLTGRNSRIPV
;
A
#
# COMPACT_ATOMS: atom_id res chain seq x y z
N MET A 1 -40.10 -46.02 -18.19
CA MET A 1 -39.32 -45.57 -17.01
C MET A 1 -38.02 -44.98 -17.52
N VAL A 2 -37.65 -43.76 -17.12
CA VAL A 2 -36.42 -43.07 -17.55
C VAL A 2 -35.56 -42.83 -16.32
N HIS A 3 -34.53 -43.66 -16.07
CA HIS A 3 -33.64 -43.48 -14.92
C HIS A 3 -32.27 -44.20 -15.03
N LEU A 4 -31.67 -44.28 -16.22
CA LEU A 4 -30.38 -44.96 -16.44
C LEU A 4 -29.38 -44.13 -17.28
N LYS A 5 -28.97 -42.93 -16.84
CA LYS A 5 -27.78 -42.25 -17.40
C LYS A 5 -27.03 -41.21 -16.55
N GLU A 6 -27.37 -40.99 -15.28
CA GLU A 6 -26.82 -39.84 -14.54
C GLU A 6 -25.44 -40.08 -13.90
N SER A 7 -25.17 -41.29 -13.39
CA SER A 7 -23.96 -41.60 -12.61
C SER A 7 -22.64 -41.40 -13.36
N GLY A 8 -22.60 -41.71 -14.65
CA GLY A 8 -21.42 -41.51 -15.49
C GLY A 8 -21.14 -40.04 -15.85
N LEU A 9 -22.18 -39.18 -15.85
CA LEU A 9 -22.02 -37.77 -16.20
C LEU A 9 -21.31 -37.00 -15.09
N PHE A 10 -21.74 -37.19 -13.84
CA PHE A 10 -21.11 -36.56 -12.67
C PHE A 10 -19.68 -37.05 -12.42
N ALA A 11 -19.38 -38.34 -12.64
CA ALA A 11 -18.02 -38.87 -12.53
C ALA A 11 -17.06 -38.19 -13.53
N ASN A 12 -17.49 -38.06 -14.79
CA ASN A 12 -16.70 -37.39 -15.82
C ASN A 12 -16.58 -35.87 -15.58
N LEU A 13 -17.63 -35.21 -15.08
CA LEU A 13 -17.57 -33.80 -14.67
C LEU A 13 -16.58 -33.57 -13.51
N PHE A 14 -16.56 -34.47 -12.52
CA PHE A 14 -15.61 -34.39 -11.40
C PHE A 14 -14.15 -34.61 -11.87
N PHE A 15 -13.92 -35.56 -12.78
CA PHE A 15 -12.60 -35.77 -13.39
C PHE A 15 -12.16 -34.62 -14.31
N LEU A 16 -13.07 -34.02 -15.08
CA LEU A 16 -12.75 -32.84 -15.90
C LEU A 16 -12.47 -31.61 -15.02
N TRP A 17 -13.25 -31.41 -13.96
CA TRP A 17 -13.05 -30.30 -13.02
C TRP A 17 -11.73 -30.43 -12.25
N SER A 18 -11.35 -31.63 -11.79
CA SER A 18 -10.08 -31.85 -11.08
C SER A 18 -8.86 -31.66 -11.98
N ASN A 19 -8.89 -32.15 -13.23
CA ASN A 19 -7.80 -31.91 -14.19
C ASN A 19 -7.70 -30.42 -14.57
N PHE A 20 -8.83 -29.73 -14.79
CA PHE A 20 -8.84 -28.28 -15.04
C PHE A 20 -8.27 -27.48 -13.87
N PHE A 21 -8.53 -27.89 -12.62
CA PHE A 21 -7.95 -27.27 -11.43
C PHE A 21 -6.43 -27.51 -11.31
N LEU A 22 -5.94 -28.68 -11.76
CA LEU A 22 -4.52 -29.01 -11.74
C LEU A 22 -3.71 -28.23 -12.79
N GLU A 23 -4.23 -28.04 -14.00
CA GLU A 23 -3.60 -27.15 -15.00
C GLU A 23 -3.52 -25.70 -14.49
N TRP A 24 -4.51 -25.25 -13.70
CA TRP A 24 -4.55 -23.89 -13.18
C TRP A 24 -3.53 -23.62 -12.04
N GLN A 25 -3.03 -24.64 -11.34
CA GLN A 25 -2.18 -24.44 -10.15
C GLN A 25 -0.68 -24.24 -10.44
N VAL A 26 -0.13 -24.76 -11.54
CA VAL A 26 1.33 -24.84 -11.74
C VAL A 26 1.85 -24.07 -12.96
N ASN A 27 1.24 -22.91 -13.23
CA ASN A 27 1.95 -21.82 -13.92
C ASN A 27 2.18 -20.60 -13.01
N LEU A 28 2.57 -20.89 -11.76
CA LEU A 28 3.45 -20.01 -10.97
C LEU A 28 4.84 -19.95 -11.63
N TYR A 29 4.89 -19.44 -12.87
CA TYR A 29 6.13 -19.11 -13.57
C TYR A 29 6.99 -18.28 -12.60
N PRO A 30 8.28 -18.57 -12.41
CA PRO A 30 9.14 -17.84 -11.49
C PRO A 30 9.40 -16.43 -12.05
N MET A 31 8.41 -15.55 -11.87
CA MET A 31 8.40 -14.13 -12.23
C MET A 31 9.74 -13.54 -11.82
N LYS A 32 10.61 -13.27 -12.81
CA LYS A 32 12.04 -13.02 -12.56
C LYS A 32 12.14 -11.94 -11.49
N ARG A 33 12.70 -12.29 -10.32
CA ARG A 33 12.58 -11.62 -9.00
C ARG A 33 12.44 -10.09 -9.00
N LYS A 34 13.13 -9.43 -9.93
CA LYS A 34 13.04 -8.01 -10.29
C LYS A 34 11.60 -7.50 -10.57
N TYR A 35 10.82 -8.19 -11.40
CA TYR A 35 9.44 -7.80 -11.75
C TYR A 35 8.48 -7.92 -10.56
N SER A 36 8.58 -9.01 -9.78
CA SER A 36 7.74 -9.25 -8.61
C SER A 36 7.89 -8.16 -7.55
N ILE A 37 9.12 -7.65 -7.35
CA ILE A 37 9.39 -6.53 -6.43
C ILE A 37 8.75 -5.23 -6.95
N HIS A 38 8.88 -4.93 -8.24
CA HIS A 38 8.27 -3.73 -8.83
C HIS A 38 6.73 -3.76 -8.81
N LEU A 39 6.13 -4.93 -9.03
CA LEU A 39 4.70 -5.16 -8.90
C LEU A 39 4.23 -4.96 -7.45
N LEU A 40 4.92 -5.57 -6.49
CA LEU A 40 4.65 -5.43 -5.05
C LEU A 40 4.69 -3.97 -4.58
N VAL A 41 5.73 -3.22 -4.95
CA VAL A 41 5.83 -1.78 -4.64
C VAL A 41 4.72 -0.98 -5.31
N SER A 42 4.33 -1.33 -6.53
CA SER A 42 3.23 -0.65 -7.23
C SER A 42 1.86 -0.92 -6.59
N ILE A 43 1.62 -2.14 -6.07
CA ILE A 43 0.42 -2.48 -5.30
C ILE A 43 0.40 -1.70 -3.97
N ILE A 44 1.50 -1.67 -3.22
CA ILE A 44 1.63 -0.89 -1.98
C ILE A 44 1.35 0.60 -2.25
N ALA A 45 1.94 1.16 -3.31
CA ALA A 45 1.69 2.55 -3.71
C ALA A 45 0.22 2.79 -4.06
N ALA A 46 -0.44 1.88 -4.80
CA ALA A 46 -1.85 2.01 -5.16
C ALA A 46 -2.79 2.00 -3.94
N VAL A 47 -2.54 1.10 -2.96
CA VAL A 47 -3.29 1.06 -1.69
C VAL A 47 -3.12 2.36 -0.90
N LEU A 48 -1.90 2.88 -0.80
CA LEU A 48 -1.62 4.15 -0.12
C LEU A 48 -2.25 5.35 -0.85
N ILE A 49 -2.24 5.39 -2.18
CA ILE A 49 -2.92 6.43 -2.97
C ILE A 49 -4.42 6.41 -2.70
N ALA A 50 -5.06 5.25 -2.79
CA ALA A 50 -6.50 5.09 -2.56
C ALA A 50 -6.88 5.53 -1.14
N LEU A 51 -6.09 5.14 -0.14
CA LEU A 51 -6.25 5.57 1.24
C LEU A 51 -6.14 7.09 1.37
N PHE A 52 -5.03 7.71 0.95
CA PHE A 52 -4.80 9.15 1.17
C PHE A 52 -5.79 10.03 0.42
N VAL A 53 -6.18 9.66 -0.81
CA VAL A 53 -7.23 10.39 -1.55
C VAL A 53 -8.56 10.29 -0.79
N TYR A 54 -8.95 9.09 -0.35
CA TYR A 54 -10.18 8.91 0.43
C TYR A 54 -10.17 9.70 1.75
N THR A 55 -9.09 9.59 2.52
CA THR A 55 -8.99 10.24 3.83
C THR A 55 -8.88 11.76 3.73
N ALA A 56 -8.21 12.28 2.70
CA ALA A 56 -8.09 13.72 2.49
C ALA A 56 -9.43 14.34 2.07
N LEU A 57 -10.13 13.71 1.11
CA LEU A 57 -11.45 14.17 0.66
C LEU A 57 -12.47 14.13 1.79
N SER A 58 -12.51 13.04 2.57
CA SER A 58 -13.41 12.95 3.74
C SER A 58 -13.12 14.04 4.78
N LYS A 59 -11.85 14.25 5.15
CA LYS A 59 -11.46 15.33 6.07
C LYS A 59 -11.75 16.73 5.52
N ALA A 60 -11.59 16.95 4.21
CA ALA A 60 -11.86 18.25 3.58
C ALA A 60 -13.36 18.56 3.55
N MET A 61 -14.20 17.58 3.19
CA MET A 61 -15.66 17.70 3.27
C MET A 61 -16.15 17.92 4.70
N GLN A 62 -15.46 17.35 5.70
CA GLN A 62 -15.85 17.38 7.10
C GLN A 62 -14.90 18.20 7.99
N LEU A 63 -14.28 19.24 7.42
CA LEU A 63 -13.21 20.03 8.02
C LEU A 63 -13.51 20.50 9.45
N HIS A 64 -14.76 20.93 9.72
CA HIS A 64 -15.19 21.39 11.03
C HIS A 64 -15.19 20.26 12.09
N ARG A 65 -15.62 19.04 11.70
CA ARG A 65 -15.58 17.86 12.58
C ARG A 65 -14.14 17.43 12.86
N PHE A 66 -13.30 17.41 11.82
CA PHE A 66 -11.87 17.11 11.97
C PHE A 66 -11.17 18.14 12.87
N GLN A 67 -11.49 19.44 12.74
CA GLN A 67 -10.98 20.48 13.64
C GLN A 67 -11.45 20.26 15.09
N ILE A 68 -12.69 19.85 15.34
CA ILE A 68 -13.17 19.51 16.70
C ILE A 68 -12.40 18.32 17.28
N SER A 69 -12.16 17.28 16.48
CA SER A 69 -11.33 16.13 16.88
C SER A 69 -9.92 16.59 17.30
N LEU A 70 -9.25 17.41 16.48
CA LEU A 70 -7.94 18.00 16.81
C LEU A 70 -7.97 18.89 18.06
N ARG A 71 -9.08 19.58 18.36
CA ARG A 71 -9.25 20.39 19.58
C ARG A 71 -9.44 19.57 20.86
N SER A 72 -9.79 18.29 20.75
CA SER A 72 -9.95 17.41 21.92
C SER A 72 -8.61 17.05 22.59
N SER A 73 -7.51 17.04 21.83
CA SER A 73 -6.15 16.93 22.36
C SER A 73 -5.62 18.31 22.77
N PRO A 74 -5.22 18.53 24.04
CA PRO A 74 -4.67 19.81 24.51
C PRO A 74 -3.46 20.28 23.68
N TRP A 75 -2.61 19.35 23.26
CA TRP A 75 -1.39 19.58 22.49
C TRP A 75 -1.67 20.06 21.06
N LEU A 76 -2.75 19.58 20.42
CA LEU A 76 -3.11 19.92 19.04
C LEU A 76 -4.12 21.06 18.96
N ARG A 77 -4.83 21.38 20.05
CA ARG A 77 -5.79 22.48 20.16
C ARG A 77 -5.31 23.82 19.56
N PRO A 78 -4.10 24.36 19.89
CA PRO A 78 -3.65 25.64 19.31
C PRO A 78 -3.40 25.55 17.79
N PHE A 79 -2.93 24.42 17.29
CA PHE A 79 -2.64 24.19 15.87
C PHE A 79 -3.85 23.63 15.09
N SER A 80 -5.00 23.47 15.73
CA SER A 80 -6.16 22.74 15.18
C SER A 80 -6.70 23.32 13.88
N ARG A 81 -6.53 24.63 13.61
CA ARG A 81 -6.97 25.26 12.34
C ARG A 81 -5.98 24.98 11.21
N GLN A 82 -4.68 25.04 11.52
CA GLN A 82 -3.58 24.81 10.59
C GLN A 82 -3.51 23.34 10.21
N LEU A 83 -3.62 22.43 11.18
CA LEU A 83 -3.65 20.99 10.96
C LEU A 83 -4.92 20.53 10.22
N ALA A 84 -6.08 21.16 10.47
CA ALA A 84 -7.32 20.81 9.76
C ALA A 84 -7.19 20.95 8.23
N TRP A 85 -6.52 22.01 7.75
CA TRP A 85 -6.24 22.21 6.32
C TRP A 85 -4.95 21.50 5.86
N GLY A 86 -3.89 21.56 6.66
CA GLY A 86 -2.57 21.06 6.30
C GLY A 86 -2.50 19.55 6.16
N VAL A 87 -3.23 18.79 7.00
CA VAL A 87 -3.22 17.33 6.94
C VAL A 87 -3.84 16.80 5.62
N PRO A 88 -5.07 17.19 5.21
CA PRO A 88 -5.60 16.83 3.89
C PRO A 88 -4.71 17.27 2.72
N ALA A 89 -4.09 18.44 2.81
CA ALA A 89 -3.17 18.93 1.78
C ALA A 89 -1.92 18.03 1.65
N VAL A 90 -1.30 17.64 2.77
CA VAL A 90 -0.15 16.71 2.76
C VAL A 90 -0.57 15.32 2.27
N GLU A 91 -1.74 14.82 2.65
CA GLU A 91 -2.26 13.53 2.17
C GLU A 91 -2.42 13.52 0.63
N LEU A 92 -2.99 14.58 0.03
CA LEU A 92 -3.09 14.72 -1.43
C LEU A 92 -1.72 14.87 -2.11
N LEU A 93 -0.79 15.63 -1.51
CA LEU A 93 0.58 15.79 -2.03
C LEU A 93 1.35 14.46 -2.02
N LEU A 94 1.15 13.61 -1.01
CA LEU A 94 1.73 12.27 -0.96
C LEU A 94 1.10 11.32 -1.97
N ALA A 95 -0.22 11.36 -2.15
CA ALA A 95 -0.89 10.60 -3.21
C ALA A 95 -0.36 10.96 -4.61
N ALA A 96 -0.19 12.25 -4.92
CA ALA A 96 0.45 12.73 -6.15
C ALA A 96 1.92 12.26 -6.26
N GLY A 97 2.68 12.31 -5.16
CA GLY A 97 4.07 11.84 -5.09
C GLY A 97 4.23 10.33 -5.30
N LEU A 98 3.25 9.51 -4.94
CA LEU A 98 3.24 8.05 -5.13
C LEU A 98 2.91 7.66 -6.58
N LEU A 99 2.04 8.43 -7.25
CA LEU A 99 1.73 8.27 -8.68
C LEU A 99 2.97 8.51 -9.55
N ILE A 100 3.72 9.58 -9.27
CA ILE A 100 4.91 9.95 -10.06
C ILE A 100 6.11 9.07 -9.68
N LEU A 101 6.50 8.14 -10.55
CA LEU A 101 7.60 7.18 -10.29
C LEU A 101 8.92 7.85 -9.85
N ARG A 102 9.24 9.05 -10.35
CA ARG A 102 10.42 9.84 -9.93
C ARG A 102 10.42 10.17 -8.43
N PHE A 103 9.24 10.40 -7.84
CA PHE A 103 9.08 10.79 -6.44
C PHE A 103 8.66 9.63 -5.53
N ARG A 104 8.15 8.52 -6.08
CA ARG A 104 7.61 7.35 -5.37
C ARG A 104 8.42 6.90 -4.15
N GLU A 105 9.74 6.78 -4.26
CA GLU A 105 10.62 6.43 -3.12
C GLU A 105 10.50 7.42 -1.96
N LYS A 106 10.59 8.72 -2.23
CA LYS A 106 10.46 9.77 -1.20
C LYS A 106 9.03 9.81 -0.67
N ALA A 107 8.03 9.63 -1.54
CA ALA A 107 6.64 9.61 -1.16
C ALA A 107 6.29 8.41 -0.26
N LEU A 108 6.80 7.21 -0.53
CA LEU A 108 6.65 6.02 0.34
C LEU A 108 7.25 6.26 1.74
N PHE A 109 8.45 6.83 1.82
CA PHE A 109 9.08 7.18 3.10
C PHE A 109 8.27 8.20 3.91
N LEU A 110 7.85 9.29 3.27
CA LEU A 110 7.04 10.34 3.90
C LEU A 110 5.63 9.84 4.25
N SER A 111 5.08 8.88 3.49
CA SER A 111 3.83 8.19 3.82
C SER A 111 3.97 7.37 5.10
N GLY A 112 5.07 6.63 5.25
CA GLY A 112 5.38 5.91 6.49
C GLY A 112 5.52 6.83 7.69
N ILE A 113 6.17 7.99 7.54
CA ILE A 113 6.26 9.01 8.59
C ILE A 113 4.88 9.58 8.95
N LEU A 114 4.05 9.94 7.97
CA LEU A 114 2.72 10.50 8.23
C LEU A 114 1.82 9.48 8.95
N LEU A 115 1.80 8.22 8.49
CA LEU A 115 1.04 7.14 9.10
C LEU A 115 1.54 6.81 10.51
N PHE A 116 2.86 6.84 10.75
CA PHE A 116 3.44 6.70 12.09
C PHE A 116 3.00 7.82 13.04
N CYS A 117 2.99 9.08 12.58
CA CYS A 117 2.47 10.21 13.35
C CYS A 117 0.96 10.05 13.65
N PHE A 118 0.16 9.55 12.70
CA PHE A 118 -1.24 9.20 12.94
C PHE A 118 -1.41 8.06 13.96
N THR A 119 -0.61 6.99 13.87
CA THR A 119 -0.59 5.90 14.85
C THR A 119 -0.29 6.45 16.25
N GLY A 120 0.70 7.34 16.39
CA GLY A 120 1.02 8.00 17.66
C GLY A 120 -0.13 8.86 18.20
N TYR A 121 -0.83 9.61 17.33
CA TYR A 121 -2.03 10.37 17.71
C TYR A 121 -3.17 9.46 18.20
N ILE A 122 -3.49 8.40 17.45
CA ILE A 122 -4.57 7.44 17.80
C ILE A 122 -4.23 6.73 19.11
N GLY A 123 -2.99 6.29 19.30
CA GLY A 123 -2.51 5.69 20.54
C GLY A 123 -2.59 6.64 21.74
N GLY A 124 -2.15 7.90 21.58
CA GLY A 124 -2.29 8.93 22.61
C GLY A 124 -3.74 9.24 22.96
N MET A 125 -4.65 9.27 21.98
CA MET A 125 -6.08 9.43 22.23
C MET A 125 -6.67 8.23 22.98
N LEU A 126 -6.31 7.00 22.62
CA LEU A 126 -6.75 5.79 23.33
C LEU A 126 -6.24 5.69 24.78
N LEU A 127 -5.06 6.23 25.08
CA LEU A 127 -4.46 6.18 26.42
C LEU A 127 -4.87 7.35 27.33
N PHE A 128 -5.12 8.55 26.78
CA PHE A 128 -5.27 9.78 27.58
C PHE A 128 -6.60 10.53 27.41
N ALA A 129 -7.43 10.22 26.40
CA ALA A 129 -8.69 10.94 26.20
C ALA A 129 -9.82 10.41 27.11
N ARG A 130 -10.29 11.23 28.05
CA ARG A 130 -11.44 10.92 28.92
C ARG A 130 -12.74 10.64 28.15
N LYS A 131 -12.86 11.14 26.92
CA LYS A 131 -13.94 10.86 25.98
C LYS A 131 -13.41 11.01 24.56
N LEU A 132 -13.52 9.95 23.76
CA LEU A 132 -13.16 9.98 22.34
C LEU A 132 -14.18 10.85 21.58
N PRO A 133 -13.75 11.66 20.59
CA PRO A 133 -14.68 12.40 19.74
C PRO A 133 -15.52 11.44 18.90
N CYS A 134 -16.79 11.78 18.68
CA CYS A 134 -17.69 11.00 17.84
C CYS A 134 -17.29 11.08 16.36
N GLY A 135 -17.42 9.95 15.65
CA GLY A 135 -17.22 9.89 14.20
C GLY A 135 -18.30 10.67 13.43
N CYS A 136 -17.89 11.29 12.34
CA CYS A 136 -18.69 11.83 11.24
C CYS A 136 -17.81 11.60 9.97
N GLY A 137 -17.33 11.49 8.73
CA GLY A 137 -15.95 11.14 8.38
C GLY A 137 -15.83 9.79 7.66
N GLY A 138 -16.94 9.08 7.52
CA GLY A 138 -17.15 8.07 6.48
C GLY A 138 -16.81 6.63 6.86
N ILE A 139 -16.58 5.81 5.84
CA ILE A 139 -16.44 4.34 5.92
C ILE A 139 -15.31 3.93 6.86
N ILE A 140 -14.20 4.68 6.88
CA ILE A 140 -13.10 4.39 7.81
C ILE A 140 -13.56 4.56 9.26
N GLU A 141 -14.38 5.56 9.61
CA GLU A 141 -14.90 5.75 10.98
C GLU A 141 -16.00 4.76 11.40
N ALA A 142 -16.45 3.87 10.51
CA ALA A 142 -17.22 2.69 10.93
C ALA A 142 -16.35 1.67 11.67
N LEU A 143 -15.02 1.76 11.56
CA LEU A 143 -14.06 1.00 12.37
C LEU A 143 -13.91 1.62 13.77
N SER A 144 -13.69 0.77 14.77
CA SER A 144 -13.34 1.25 16.12
C SER A 144 -11.96 1.91 16.15
N TRP A 145 -11.71 2.75 17.15
CA TRP A 145 -10.40 3.40 17.35
C TRP A 145 -9.23 2.40 17.47
N GLN A 146 -9.50 1.19 17.98
CA GLN A 146 -8.53 0.10 18.05
C GLN A 146 -8.26 -0.49 16.65
N GLN A 147 -9.31 -0.67 15.84
CA GLN A 147 -9.19 -1.10 14.45
C GLN A 147 -8.49 -0.03 13.59
N HIS A 148 -8.72 1.28 13.82
CA HIS A 148 -7.93 2.36 13.22
C HIS A 148 -6.45 2.25 13.55
N LEU A 149 -6.11 1.98 14.82
CA LEU A 149 -4.73 1.85 15.26
C LEU A 149 -4.04 0.68 14.54
N VAL A 150 -4.67 -0.50 14.51
CA VAL A 150 -4.17 -1.69 13.80
C VAL A 150 -4.00 -1.42 12.31
N LEU A 151 -5.01 -0.82 11.66
CA LEU A 151 -4.95 -0.46 10.24
C LEU A 151 -3.78 0.50 9.94
N ASN A 152 -3.60 1.56 10.73
CA ASN A 152 -2.48 2.49 10.57
C ASN A 152 -1.13 1.84 10.84
N MET A 153 -1.01 0.93 11.82
CA MET A 153 0.23 0.18 12.06
C MET A 153 0.61 -0.71 10.87
N VAL A 154 -0.34 -1.46 10.31
CA VAL A 154 -0.12 -2.30 9.11
C VAL A 154 0.27 -1.44 7.91
N LEU A 155 -0.42 -0.33 7.67
CA LEU A 155 -0.11 0.59 6.56
C LEU A 155 1.25 1.30 6.73
N THR A 156 1.62 1.65 7.96
CA THR A 156 2.95 2.20 8.31
C THR A 156 4.05 1.20 7.95
N PHE A 157 3.88 -0.07 8.35
CA PHE A 157 4.79 -1.15 8.00
C PHE A 157 4.88 -1.36 6.49
N LEU A 158 3.74 -1.41 5.78
CA LEU A 158 3.70 -1.52 4.31
C LEU A 158 4.43 -0.36 3.62
N ALA A 159 4.28 0.88 4.10
CA ALA A 159 4.94 2.05 3.52
C ALA A 159 6.47 1.99 3.67
N PHE A 160 6.99 1.66 4.86
CA PHE A 160 8.44 1.50 5.08
C PHE A 160 9.02 0.27 4.37
N PHE A 161 8.28 -0.84 4.30
CA PHE A 161 8.67 -2.03 3.55
C PHE A 161 8.71 -1.76 2.04
N GLY A 162 7.70 -1.07 1.50
CA GLY A 162 7.67 -0.62 0.10
C GLY A 162 8.82 0.33 -0.23
N TRP A 163 9.16 1.26 0.66
CA TRP A 163 10.33 2.14 0.53
C TRP A 163 11.64 1.34 0.48
N TYR A 164 11.85 0.38 1.39
CA TYR A 164 13.04 -0.48 1.40
C TYR A 164 13.14 -1.31 0.10
N ALA A 165 12.04 -1.89 -0.36
CA ALA A 165 11.97 -2.65 -1.60
C ALA A 165 12.28 -1.80 -2.84
N GLU A 166 11.71 -0.59 -2.93
CA GLU A 166 11.97 0.39 -4.01
C GLU A 166 13.45 0.79 -4.07
N ARG A 167 14.10 1.09 -2.93
CA ARG A 167 15.54 1.41 -2.89
C ARG A 167 16.40 0.24 -3.36
N LYS A 168 16.05 -0.99 -2.95
CA LYS A 168 16.77 -2.21 -3.35
C LYS A 168 16.60 -2.50 -4.85
N TYR A 169 15.41 -2.24 -5.40
CA TYR A 169 15.13 -2.34 -6.83
C TYR A 169 15.99 -1.36 -7.64
N LYS A 170 15.96 -0.05 -7.31
CA LYS A 170 16.78 0.98 -7.97
C LYS A 170 18.27 0.68 -7.88
N GLY A 171 18.77 0.29 -6.70
CA GLY A 171 20.17 -0.09 -6.50
C GLY A 171 20.59 -1.26 -7.40
N THR A 172 19.72 -2.25 -7.60
CA THR A 172 20.00 -3.37 -8.52
C THR A 172 20.05 -2.91 -9.98
N VAL A 173 19.09 -2.08 -10.41
CA VAL A 173 19.01 -1.56 -11.79
C VAL A 173 20.21 -0.67 -12.14
N ALA A 174 20.75 0.08 -11.17
CA ALA A 174 21.90 0.97 -11.40
C ALA A 174 23.24 0.23 -11.65
N ILE A 175 23.35 -1.06 -11.31
CA ILE A 175 24.60 -1.84 -11.45
C ILE A 175 24.72 -2.49 -12.84
N GLU A 176 23.60 -2.92 -13.42
CA GLU A 176 23.53 -3.57 -14.74
C GLU A 176 24.19 -2.78 -15.90
N PRO A 177 24.01 -1.44 -16.07
CA PRO A 177 24.62 -0.72 -17.19
C PRO A 177 26.16 -0.76 -17.18
N GLY A 178 26.80 -0.82 -16.01
CA GLY A 178 28.26 -0.95 -15.91
C GLY A 178 28.74 -2.34 -16.36
N GLN A 179 28.06 -3.40 -15.95
CA GLN A 179 28.41 -4.78 -16.32
C GLN A 179 28.11 -5.10 -17.79
N ALA A 180 27.11 -4.46 -18.40
CA ALA A 180 26.83 -4.57 -19.83
C ALA A 180 28.00 -4.05 -20.68
N SER A 181 28.54 -2.87 -20.34
CA SER A 181 29.71 -2.30 -21.03
C SER A 181 30.96 -3.18 -20.88
N ALA A 182 31.28 -3.59 -19.65
CA ALA A 182 32.44 -4.43 -19.37
C ALA A 182 32.43 -5.78 -20.12
N ASN A 183 31.26 -6.41 -20.22
CA ASN A 183 31.09 -7.68 -20.96
C ASN A 183 31.21 -7.52 -22.48
N LEU A 184 30.92 -6.34 -23.04
CA LEU A 184 31.13 -6.08 -24.47
C LEU A 184 32.63 -5.91 -24.77
N THR A 185 33.35 -5.11 -23.97
CA THR A 185 34.81 -4.98 -24.09
C THR A 185 35.54 -6.31 -23.86
N GLY A 186 35.10 -7.13 -22.91
CA GLY A 186 35.66 -8.46 -22.61
C GLY A 186 35.25 -9.57 -23.59
N ARG A 187 34.50 -9.25 -24.65
CA ARG A 187 34.11 -10.18 -25.72
C ARG A 187 34.86 -9.91 -27.03
N ASN A 188 35.14 -8.64 -27.34
CA ASN A 188 35.84 -8.25 -28.57
C ASN A 188 37.30 -8.77 -28.61
N SER A 189 37.92 -8.99 -27.44
CA SER A 189 39.27 -9.55 -27.30
C SER A 189 39.36 -11.08 -27.38
N ARG A 190 38.27 -11.77 -27.76
CA ARG A 190 38.21 -13.25 -27.90
C ARG A 190 37.76 -13.73 -29.28
N ILE A 191 37.93 -12.90 -30.29
CA ILE A 191 37.90 -13.31 -31.70
C ILE A 191 39.36 -13.61 -32.09
N PRO A 192 39.78 -14.89 -32.27
CA PRO A 192 41.05 -15.17 -32.91
C PRO A 192 40.99 -14.72 -34.37
N VAL A 193 42.11 -14.18 -34.86
CA VAL A 193 42.33 -13.71 -36.24
C VAL A 193 43.02 -14.82 -37.03
#